data_AF-A0A080YWV9-F1
#
_entry.id   AF-A0A080YWV9-F1
#
_cell.length_a   1.000
_cell.length_b   1.000
_cell.length_c   1.000
_cell.angle_alpha   90.00
_cell.angle_beta   90.00
_cell.angle_gamma   90.00
#
_symmetry.space_group_name_H-M   'P 1'
#
loop_
_entity.id
_entity.type
_entity.pdbx_description
1 polymer ?
#
loop_
_entity_poly.entity_id
_entity_poly.type
_entity_poly.pdbx_seq_one_letter_code
_entity_poly.pdbx_strand_id
1 'polypeptide(L)' 'MKLSLAQAARLLYAWSMRASHANAAKTADVSEITVEDWYGYVRCLCSKQLLSDQFWIGGVDHVVEIDETSLTKKALFAI' A
#
# COMPACT_ATOMS: atom_id res chain seq x y z
N MET A 1 -4.48 -16.82 -7.09
CA MET A 1 -3.69 -16.54 -8.31
C MET A 1 -2.23 -16.90 -8.07
N LYS A 2 -1.52 -17.37 -9.09
CA LYS A 2 -0.13 -17.83 -8.95
C LYS A 2 0.79 -16.88 -9.74
N LEU A 3 1.60 -16.10 -9.03
CA LEU A 3 2.59 -15.21 -9.63
C LEU A 3 3.92 -15.94 -9.80
N SER A 4 4.65 -15.63 -10.86
CA SER A 4 6.06 -16.00 -10.94
C SER A 4 6.90 -15.18 -9.96
N LEU A 5 8.07 -15.69 -9.58
CA LEU A 5 8.99 -14.97 -8.70
C LEU A 5 9.37 -13.60 -9.28
N ALA A 6 9.59 -13.51 -10.60
CA ALA A 6 9.91 -12.26 -11.27
C ALA A 6 8.78 -11.23 -11.17
N GLN A 7 7.53 -11.66 -11.34
CA GLN A 7 6.36 -10.77 -11.17
C GLN A 7 6.21 -10.30 -9.73
N ALA A 8 6.35 -11.21 -8.76
CA ALA A 8 6.31 -10.87 -7.34
C ALA A 8 7.40 -9.86 -6.95
N ALA A 9 8.63 -10.05 -7.44
CA ALA A 9 9.75 -9.13 -7.21
C ALA A 9 9.48 -7.73 -7.82
N ARG A 10 8.93 -7.67 -9.04
CA ARG A 10 8.57 -6.40 -9.68
C ARG A 10 7.44 -5.68 -8.94
N LEU A 11 6.45 -6.41 -8.43
CA LEU A 11 5.38 -5.84 -7.61
C LEU A 11 5.92 -5.30 -6.28
N LEU A 12 6.83 -6.01 -5.62
CA LEU A 12 7.50 -5.54 -4.40
C LEU A 12 8.33 -4.28 -4.65
N TYR A 13 9.08 -4.25 -5.76
CA TYR A 13 9.81 -3.06 -6.19
C TYR A 13 8.86 -1.88 -6.43
N ALA A 14 7.80 -2.07 -7.23
CA ALA A 14 6.81 -1.04 -7.51
C ALA A 14 6.11 -0.52 -6.24
N TRP A 15 5.84 -1.42 -5.28
CA TRP A 15 5.31 -1.08 -3.96
C TRP A 15 6.25 -0.16 -3.19
N SER A 16 7.54 -0.53 -3.08
CA SER A 16 8.53 0.28 -2.36
C SER A 16 8.69 1.68 -2.93
N MET A 17 8.50 1.83 -4.25
CA MET A 17 8.55 3.11 -4.96
C MET A 17 7.23 3.90 -4.89
N ARG A 18 6.21 3.37 -4.20
CA ARG A 18 4.86 3.96 -4.14
C ARG A 18 4.26 4.24 -5.53
N ALA A 19 4.52 3.36 -6.49
CA ALA A 19 3.98 3.48 -7.83
C ALA A 19 2.44 3.32 -7.83
N SER A 20 1.76 3.98 -8.77
CA SER A 20 0.32 3.76 -8.99
C SER A 20 0.03 2.31 -9.39
N HIS A 21 -1.19 1.83 -9.14
CA HIS A 21 -1.59 0.46 -9.51
C HIS A 21 -1.43 0.20 -11.02
N ALA A 22 -1.81 1.15 -11.87
CA ALA A 22 -1.60 1.06 -13.32
C ALA A 22 -0.12 0.89 -13.70
N ASN A 23 0.79 1.64 -13.05
CA ASN A 23 2.23 1.52 -13.32
C ASN A 23 2.79 0.21 -12.77
N ALA A 24 2.35 -0.25 -11.60
CA ALA A 24 2.76 -1.52 -11.02
C ALA A 24 2.28 -2.71 -11.88
N ALA A 25 1.04 -2.66 -12.35
CA ALA A 25 0.44 -3.64 -13.25
C ALA A 25 1.25 -3.76 -14.55
N LYS A 26 1.55 -2.61 -15.18
CA LYS A 26 2.40 -2.55 -16.38
C LYS A 26 3.82 -3.06 -16.11
N THR A 27 4.42 -2.70 -14.97
CA THR A 27 5.79 -3.10 -14.62
C THR A 27 5.89 -4.60 -14.38
N ALA A 28 4.89 -5.18 -13.72
CA ALA A 28 4.86 -6.61 -13.41
C ALA A 28 4.18 -7.47 -14.47
N ASP A 29 3.62 -6.88 -15.52
CA ASP A 29 2.83 -7.58 -16.55
C ASP A 29 1.70 -8.42 -15.94
N VAL A 30 0.84 -7.75 -15.17
CA VAL A 30 -0.34 -8.31 -14.50
C VAL A 30 -1.52 -7.34 -14.57
N SER A 31 -2.73 -7.79 -14.20
CA SER A 31 -3.89 -6.88 -14.11
C SER A 31 -3.82 -5.97 -12.88
N GLU A 32 -4.51 -4.84 -12.91
CA GLU A 32 -4.59 -3.94 -11.73
C GLU A 32 -5.27 -4.61 -10.53
N ILE A 33 -6.27 -5.47 -10.77
CA ILE A 33 -6.89 -6.30 -9.72
C ILE A 33 -5.83 -7.18 -9.03
N THR A 34 -4.91 -7.73 -9.82
CA THR A 34 -3.82 -8.54 -9.29
C THR A 34 -2.88 -7.74 -8.41
N VAL A 35 -2.60 -6.50 -8.82
CA VAL A 35 -1.81 -5.57 -8.01
C VAL A 35 -2.52 -5.36 -6.68
N GLU A 36 -3.80 -5.00 -6.68
CA GLU A 36 -4.59 -4.75 -5.46
C GLU A 36 -4.60 -5.95 -4.49
N ASP A 37 -4.86 -7.15 -5.01
CA ASP A 37 -4.86 -8.39 -4.23
C ASP A 37 -3.48 -8.68 -3.62
N TRP A 38 -2.42 -8.62 -4.44
CA TRP A 38 -1.05 -8.82 -3.99
C TRP A 38 -0.65 -7.78 -2.94
N TYR A 39 -1.08 -6.55 -3.18
CA TYR A 39 -0.84 -5.41 -2.34
C TYR A 39 -1.50 -5.59 -0.97
N GLY A 40 -2.75 -6.04 -0.93
CA GLY A 40 -3.45 -6.41 0.31
C GLY A 40 -2.75 -7.55 1.05
N TYR A 41 -2.32 -8.60 0.33
CA TYR A 41 -1.60 -9.73 0.91
C TYR A 41 -0.28 -9.31 1.57
N VAL A 42 0.56 -8.53 0.87
CA VAL A 42 1.84 -8.04 1.40
C VAL A 42 1.62 -7.13 2.61
N ARG A 43 0.62 -6.23 2.57
CA ARG A 43 0.23 -5.39 3.72
C ARG A 43 -0.11 -6.23 4.94
N CYS A 44 -0.88 -7.30 4.76
CA CYS A 44 -1.26 -8.21 5.83
C CYS A 44 -0.04 -8.96 6.40
N LEU A 45 0.81 -9.50 5.51
CA LEU A 45 2.02 -10.23 5.90
C LEU A 45 3.01 -9.35 6.67
N CYS A 46 3.21 -8.11 6.22
CA CYS A 46 4.13 -7.15 6.83
C CYS A 46 3.46 -6.28 7.91
N SER A 47 2.20 -6.54 8.27
CA SER A 47 1.41 -5.67 9.15
C SER A 47 2.11 -5.37 10.49
N LYS A 48 2.67 -6.40 11.14
CA LYS A 48 3.37 -6.23 12.41
C LYS A 48 4.57 -5.29 12.29
N GLN A 49 5.40 -5.49 11.26
CA GLN A 49 6.57 -4.64 11.00
C GLN A 49 6.16 -3.22 10.62
N LEU A 50 5.16 -3.07 9.74
CA LEU A 50 4.65 -1.77 9.30
C LEU A 50 4.03 -0.96 10.45
N LEU A 51 3.44 -1.64 11.45
CA LEU A 51 2.87 -1.00 12.64
C LEU A 51 3.91 -0.76 13.75
N SER A 52 4.99 -1.56 13.79
CA SER A 52 6.08 -1.37 14.76
C SER A 52 7.04 -0.27 14.36
N ASP A 53 7.16 0.00 13.05
CA ASP A 53 7.92 1.14 12.56
C ASP A 53 7.22 2.42 13.01
N GLN A 54 7.96 3.31 13.69
CA GLN A 54 7.50 4.66 13.95
C GLN A 54 7.55 5.45 12.64
N PHE A 55 6.59 5.20 11.76
CA PHE A 55 6.41 5.97 10.55
C PHE A 55 5.77 7.31 10.93
N TRP A 56 6.61 8.30 11.18
CA TRP A 56 6.17 9.67 11.43
C TRP A 56 5.61 10.28 10.14
N ILE A 57 4.29 10.45 10.12
CA ILE A 57 3.60 11.18 9.06
C ILE A 57 3.85 12.67 9.33
N GLY A 58 4.74 13.29 8.54
CA GLY A 58 5.06 14.71 8.67
C GLY A 58 6.51 15.08 8.37
N GLY A 59 7.43 14.12 8.34
CA GLY A 59 8.86 14.36 8.10
C GLY A 59 9.67 14.47 9.39
N VAL A 60 10.96 14.76 9.28
CA VAL A 60 11.85 14.91 10.44
C VAL A 60 11.39 16.11 11.28
N ASP A 61 11.22 15.91 12.58
CA ASP A 61 10.77 16.90 13.58
C ASP A 61 9.33 17.44 13.41
N HIS A 62 8.52 16.80 12.57
CA HIS A 62 7.10 17.14 12.43
C HIS A 62 6.23 15.90 12.56
N VAL A 63 5.52 15.81 13.68
CA VAL A 63 4.50 14.79 13.92
C VAL A 63 3.15 15.40 13.60
N VAL A 64 2.53 14.99 12.50
CA VAL A 64 1.13 15.31 12.24
C VAL A 64 0.28 14.34 13.04
N GLU A 65 -0.41 14.86 14.05
CA GLU A 65 -1.45 14.11 14.74
C GLU A 65 -2.64 13.95 13.80
N ILE A 66 -3.01 12.70 13.51
CA ILE A 66 -4.21 12.41 12.73
C ILE A 66 -5.39 12.48 13.69
N ASP A 67 -6.21 13.52 13.54
CA ASP A 67 -7.52 13.59 14.17
C ASP A 67 -8.47 12.56 13.54
N GLU A 68 -8.60 11.41 14.18
CA GLU A 68 -9.46 10.32 13.73
C GLU A 68 -10.95 10.72 13.65
N THR A 69 -11.39 11.75 14.38
CA THR A 69 -12.79 12.21 14.36
C THR A 69 -13.20 12.83 13.02
N SER A 70 -12.22 13.32 12.26
CA SER A 70 -12.38 13.87 10.91
C SER A 70 -12.42 12.80 9.82
N LEU A 71 -11.87 11.61 10.06
CA LEU A 71 -11.86 10.49 9.09
C LEU A 71 -13.22 9.80 9.01
N THR A 72 -13.94 9.67 10.13
CA THR A 72 -15.26 9.04 10.18
C THR A 72 -16.31 9.77 9.33
N LYS A 73 -16.16 11.09 9.15
CA LYS A 73 -17.09 11.90 8.33
C LYS A 73 -17.04 11.57 6.84
N LYS A 74 -15.93 11.05 6.30
CA LYS A 74 -15.84 10.69 4.87
C LYS A 74 -16.36 9.28 4.55
N ALA A 75 -16.48 8.40 5.54
CA ALA A 75 -17.04 7.06 5.33
C ALA A 75 -18.57 7.06 5.16
N LEU A 76 -19.27 8.10 5.62
CA LEU A 76 -20.73 8.22 5.53
C LEU A 76 -21.26 8.77 4.20
N PHE A 77 -20.39 9.25 3.30
CA PHE A 77 -20.79 9.83 2.00
C PHE A 77 -20.33 9.01 0.78
N ALA A 78 -19.85 7.79 1.00
CA ALA A 78 -19.57 6.83 -0.07
C ALA A 78 -20.69 5.78 -0.13
N ILE A 79 -21.88 6.20 -0.56
CA ILE A 79 -22.95 5.35 -1.10
C ILE A 79 -23.26 5.87 -2.50
#